data_AF-A0A1F2MDT5-F1
#
_entry.id   AF-A0A1F2MDT5-F1
#
_cell.length_a   1.000
_cell.length_b   1.000
_cell.length_c   1.000
_cell.angle_alpha   90.00
_cell.angle_beta   90.00
_cell.angle_gamma   90.00
#
_symmetry.space_group_name_H-M   'P 1'
#
loop_
_entity.id
_entity.type
_entity.pdbx_description
1 polymer ?
#
loop_
_entity_poly.entity_id
_entity_poly.type
_entity_poly.pdbx_seq_one_letter_code
_entity_poly.pdbx_strand_id
1 'polypeptide(L)'
;MKTLNKKETEIQNTLARLRADNPPSLPATGVTATEKKARSEISRQRVSAGLKKVKTVDRQAVIHAIIHDIMLGAISQGEALKKLRVEVLGLRQDEYARLVDVSRKTLSDVENDKGNYSAEIINKIYKPFGLETGLVPISKTLISSLFK
;
A
#
# COMPACT_ATOMS: atom_id res chain seq x y z
N MET A 1 8.18 -14.59 -47.71
CA MET A 1 8.12 -13.26 -47.05
C MET A 1 6.78 -12.59 -47.35
N LYS A 2 5.72 -12.78 -46.55
CA LYS A 2 4.39 -12.17 -46.84
C LYS A 2 3.45 -12.00 -45.61
N THR A 3 3.99 -11.89 -44.39
CA THR A 3 3.20 -11.89 -43.15
C THR A 3 3.20 -10.57 -42.36
N LEU A 4 3.96 -9.54 -42.75
CA LEU A 4 4.01 -8.27 -42.02
C LEU A 4 2.87 -7.29 -42.36
N ASN A 5 2.30 -7.35 -43.58
CA ASN A 5 1.34 -6.34 -44.06
C ASN A 5 -0.04 -6.41 -43.37
N LYS A 6 -0.43 -7.57 -42.82
CA LYS A 6 -1.76 -7.74 -42.21
C LYS A 6 -1.88 -7.04 -40.85
N LYS A 7 -0.83 -7.09 -40.03
CA LYS A 7 -0.81 -6.44 -38.71
C LYS A 7 -0.78 -4.92 -38.81
N GLU A 8 -0.04 -4.38 -39.77
CA GLU A 8 0.00 -2.92 -40.01
C GLU A 8 -1.37 -2.39 -40.42
N THR A 9 -2.07 -3.12 -41.30
CA THR A 9 -3.42 -2.75 -41.73
C THR A 9 -4.43 -2.76 -40.56
N GLU A 10 -4.29 -3.73 -39.65
CA GLU A 10 -5.15 -3.88 -38.47
C GLU A 10 -4.91 -2.78 -37.42
N ILE A 11 -3.65 -2.39 -37.23
CA ILE A 11 -3.26 -1.26 -36.37
C ILE A 11 -3.82 0.05 -36.94
N GLN A 12 -3.71 0.28 -38.25
CA GLN A 12 -4.23 1.50 -38.90
C GLN A 12 -5.75 1.61 -38.79
N ASN A 13 -6.47 0.50 -38.97
CA ASN A 13 -7.93 0.46 -38.81
C ASN A 13 -8.37 0.72 -37.37
N THR A 14 -7.61 0.20 -36.40
CA THR A 14 -7.88 0.44 -34.97
C THR A 14 -7.62 1.91 -34.61
N LEU A 15 -6.54 2.50 -35.14
CA LEU A 15 -6.20 3.90 -34.92
C LEU A 15 -7.22 4.86 -35.56
N ALA A 16 -7.76 4.51 -36.73
CA ALA A 16 -8.79 5.29 -37.42
C ALA A 16 -10.10 5.31 -36.63
N ARG A 17 -10.52 4.17 -36.04
CA ARG A 17 -11.70 4.09 -35.17
C ARG A 17 -11.56 4.96 -33.92
N LEU A 18 -10.41 4.86 -33.24
CA LEU A 18 -10.12 5.67 -32.05
C LEU A 18 -10.11 7.18 -32.33
N ARG A 19 -9.73 7.60 -33.55
CA ARG A 19 -9.77 9.01 -33.99
C ARG A 19 -11.16 9.50 -34.38
N ALA A 20 -12.04 8.60 -34.87
CA ALA A 20 -13.42 8.94 -35.17
C ALA A 20 -14.25 9.14 -33.88
N ASP A 21 -13.98 8.31 -32.86
CA ASP A 21 -14.66 8.38 -31.56
C ASP A 21 -14.17 9.58 -30.72
N ASN A 22 -13.02 10.16 -31.05
CA ASN A 22 -12.44 11.29 -30.32
C ASN A 22 -11.73 12.25 -31.27
N PRO A 23 -12.46 13.17 -31.94
CA PRO A 23 -11.86 14.06 -32.91
C PRO A 23 -10.82 14.97 -32.22
N PRO A 24 -9.63 15.16 -32.80
CA PRO A 24 -8.65 16.08 -32.27
C PRO A 24 -9.25 17.50 -32.28
N SER A 25 -9.23 18.16 -31.12
CA SER A 25 -9.50 19.58 -31.03
C SER A 25 -8.45 20.32 -31.85
N LEU A 26 -8.87 20.95 -32.96
CA LEU A 26 -8.04 21.85 -33.75
C LEU A 26 -7.44 22.95 -32.85
N PRO A 27 -6.23 23.44 -33.15
CA PRO A 27 -5.66 24.58 -32.45
C PRO A 27 -6.51 25.83 -32.75
N ALA A 28 -6.95 26.49 -31.67
CA ALA A 28 -7.77 27.68 -31.72
C ALA A 28 -6.99 28.90 -32.23
N THR A 29 -7.43 29.48 -33.35
CA THR A 29 -7.18 30.88 -33.69
C THR A 29 -8.52 31.62 -33.56
N GLY A 30 -8.58 32.63 -32.68
CA GLY A 30 -9.72 33.56 -32.59
C GLY A 30 -10.56 33.42 -31.32
N VAL A 31 -10.55 34.48 -30.52
CA VAL A 31 -11.13 34.62 -29.19
C VAL A 31 -12.60 35.04 -29.26
N THR A 32 -13.46 34.48 -28.40
CA THR A 32 -14.47 35.29 -27.67
C THR A 32 -14.65 34.76 -26.24
N ALA A 33 -14.66 35.67 -25.28
CA ALA A 33 -14.53 35.42 -23.85
C ALA A 33 -15.85 35.04 -23.13
N THR A 34 -16.92 34.75 -23.86
CA THR A 34 -18.27 34.57 -23.31
C THR A 34 -18.73 33.10 -23.22
N GLU A 35 -18.03 32.16 -23.86
CA GLU A 35 -18.44 30.74 -23.87
C GLU A 35 -17.60 29.84 -22.95
N LYS A 36 -16.71 30.42 -22.12
CA LYS A 36 -15.85 29.66 -21.20
C LYS A 36 -16.55 29.15 -19.94
N LYS A 37 -17.79 29.58 -19.67
CA LYS A 37 -18.45 29.35 -18.37
C LYS A 37 -19.27 28.06 -18.28
N ALA A 38 -19.59 27.40 -19.38
CA ALA A 38 -20.51 26.25 -19.39
C ALA A 38 -19.84 24.87 -19.58
N ARG A 39 -18.51 24.79 -19.77
CA ARG A 39 -17.82 23.51 -20.07
C ARG A 39 -16.81 23.05 -19.03
N SER A 40 -16.71 23.74 -17.89
CA SER A 40 -15.87 23.34 -16.76
C SER A 40 -16.57 22.42 -15.75
N GLU A 41 -17.83 22.04 -15.98
CA GLU A 41 -18.62 21.21 -15.06
C GLU A 41 -18.59 19.71 -15.36
N ILE A 42 -17.76 19.26 -16.30
CA ILE A 42 -17.49 17.82 -16.41
C ILE A 42 -16.47 17.45 -15.34
N SER A 43 -17.04 17.15 -14.17
CA SER A 43 -16.45 16.52 -12.99
C SER A 43 -15.17 15.75 -13.31
N ARG A 44 -14.01 16.41 -13.17
CA ARG A 44 -12.78 15.71 -12.84
C ARG A 44 -12.90 15.31 -11.39
N GLN A 45 -13.60 14.20 -11.17
CA GLN A 45 -13.74 13.61 -9.86
C GLN A 45 -12.33 13.17 -9.43
N ARG A 46 -11.68 13.98 -8.62
CA ARG A 46 -10.43 13.60 -7.97
C ARG A 46 -10.75 12.35 -7.15
N VAL A 47 -10.10 11.23 -7.46
CA VAL A 47 -10.21 9.97 -6.70
C VAL A 47 -9.56 10.09 -5.30
N SER A 48 -9.40 11.30 -4.78
CA SER A 48 -8.71 11.61 -3.53
C SER A 48 -9.59 12.34 -2.51
N ALA A 49 -10.91 12.40 -2.70
CA ALA A 49 -11.82 13.05 -1.75
C ALA A 49 -12.37 12.10 -0.66
N GLY A 50 -11.89 10.85 -0.59
CA GLY A 50 -12.40 9.84 0.34
C GLY A 50 -11.35 9.02 1.09
N LEU A 51 -10.06 9.22 0.84
CA LEU A 51 -9.05 8.68 1.75
C LEU A 51 -9.08 9.56 2.99
N LYS A 52 -9.78 9.10 4.02
CA LYS A 52 -9.63 9.60 5.39
C LYS A 52 -8.13 9.65 5.62
N LYS A 53 -7.54 10.84 5.59
CA LYS A 53 -6.13 11.04 5.91
C LYS A 53 -6.04 10.64 7.37
N VAL A 54 -5.79 9.35 7.63
CA VAL A 54 -5.55 8.83 8.96
C VAL A 54 -4.51 9.76 9.52
N LYS A 55 -4.90 10.51 10.56
CA LYS A 55 -4.02 11.49 11.18
C LYS A 55 -2.75 10.72 11.49
N THR A 56 -1.62 11.13 10.95
CA THR A 56 -0.34 10.42 11.11
C THR A 56 -0.02 10.13 12.58
N VAL A 57 -0.52 11.00 13.47
CA VAL A 57 -0.51 10.86 14.94
C VAL A 57 -1.16 9.56 15.42
N ASP A 58 -2.26 9.12 14.81
CA ASP A 58 -3.01 7.92 15.22
C ASP A 58 -2.21 6.63 14.90
N ARG A 59 -1.60 6.58 13.72
CA ARG A 59 -0.80 5.43 13.28
C ARG A 59 0.44 5.22 14.16
N GLN A 60 1.13 6.32 14.51
CA GLN A 60 2.32 6.23 15.37
C GLN A 60 1.95 5.81 16.79
N ALA A 61 0.84 6.31 17.33
CA ALA A 61 0.35 5.92 18.65
C ALA A 61 0.01 4.42 18.71
N VAL A 62 -0.66 3.89 17.68
CA VAL A 62 -0.97 2.45 17.57
C VAL A 62 0.31 1.61 17.50
N ILE A 63 1.29 2.02 16.68
CA ILE A 63 2.59 1.33 16.61
C ILE A 63 3.27 1.30 17.98
N HIS A 64 3.33 2.44 18.68
CA HIS A 64 3.97 2.53 20.00
C HIS A 64 3.27 1.66 21.04
N ALA A 65 1.92 1.63 21.04
CA ALA A 65 1.15 0.77 21.92
C ALA A 65 1.47 -0.72 21.66
N ILE A 66 1.51 -1.14 20.41
CA ILE A 66 1.86 -2.52 20.04
C ILE A 66 3.29 -2.88 20.44
N ILE A 67 4.25 -1.96 20.25
CA ILE A 67 5.65 -2.15 20.69
C ILE A 67 5.72 -2.31 22.21
N HIS A 68 4.98 -1.50 22.96
CA HIS A 68 4.93 -1.61 24.41
C HIS A 68 4.35 -2.97 24.84
N ASP A 69 3.26 -3.41 24.23
CA ASP A 69 2.61 -4.67 24.54
C ASP A 69 3.49 -5.89 24.23
N ILE A 70 4.19 -5.90 23.09
CA ILE A 70 5.12 -7.00 22.76
C ILE A 70 6.33 -7.00 23.71
N MET A 71 6.85 -5.83 24.09
CA MET A 71 8.01 -5.72 25.00
C MET A 71 7.67 -6.19 26.42
N LEU A 72 6.45 -5.99 26.90
CA LEU A 72 5.98 -6.54 28.18
C LEU A 72 5.55 -8.02 28.08
N GLY A 73 5.53 -8.58 26.87
CA GLY A 73 5.04 -9.92 26.58
C GLY A 73 3.53 -10.07 26.85
N ALA A 74 2.76 -9.00 26.65
CA ALA A 74 1.30 -9.03 26.73
C ALA A 74 0.68 -9.66 25.47
N ILE A 75 1.35 -9.51 24.32
CA ILE A 75 0.98 -10.12 23.05
C ILE A 75 2.19 -10.86 22.45
N SER A 76 1.92 -11.85 21.61
CA SER A 76 2.97 -12.57 20.89
C SER A 76 3.52 -11.74 19.73
N GLN A 77 4.65 -12.19 19.19
CA GLN A 77 5.22 -11.61 17.98
C GLN A 77 4.32 -11.81 16.76
N GLY A 78 3.64 -12.96 16.62
CA GLY A 78 2.68 -13.17 15.54
C GLY A 78 1.46 -12.24 15.66
N GLU A 79 0.94 -12.08 16.87
CA GLU A 79 -0.20 -11.21 17.13
C GLU A 79 0.13 -9.74 16.88
N ALA A 80 1.30 -9.27 17.34
CA ALA A 80 1.78 -7.92 17.08
C ALA A 80 1.85 -7.63 15.58
N LEU A 81 2.41 -8.55 14.78
CA LEU A 81 2.47 -8.42 13.34
C LEU A 81 1.08 -8.31 12.71
N LYS A 82 0.14 -9.15 13.14
CA LYS A 82 -1.23 -9.14 12.65
C LYS A 82 -1.93 -7.81 12.95
N LYS A 83 -1.76 -7.25 14.16
CA LYS A 83 -2.29 -5.93 14.54
C LYS A 83 -1.66 -4.83 13.69
N LEU A 84 -0.33 -4.83 13.54
CA LEU A 84 0.37 -3.87 12.67
C LEU A 84 -0.10 -3.96 11.20
N ARG A 85 -0.31 -5.15 10.67
CA ARG A 85 -0.83 -5.30 9.30
C ARG A 85 -2.25 -4.72 9.16
N VAL A 86 -3.15 -5.03 10.08
CA VAL A 86 -4.57 -4.66 9.98
C VAL A 86 -4.84 -3.22 10.40
N GLU A 87 -4.36 -2.82 11.58
CA GLU A 87 -4.69 -1.53 12.18
C GLU A 87 -3.84 -0.39 11.60
N VAL A 88 -2.60 -0.67 11.25
CA VAL A 88 -1.63 0.35 10.80
C VAL A 88 -1.56 0.43 9.27
N LEU A 89 -1.69 -0.68 8.55
CA LEU A 89 -1.67 -0.70 7.08
C LEU A 89 -3.02 -0.97 6.41
N GLY A 90 -3.98 -1.60 7.10
CA GLY A 90 -5.28 -1.95 6.52
C GLY A 90 -5.20 -2.99 5.41
N LEU A 91 -4.11 -3.77 5.33
CA LEU A 91 -3.86 -4.69 4.22
C LEU A 91 -4.35 -6.11 4.53
N ARG A 92 -4.84 -6.80 3.50
CA ARG A 92 -5.09 -8.24 3.59
C ARG A 92 -3.77 -8.99 3.65
N GLN A 93 -3.82 -10.22 4.16
CA GLN A 93 -2.64 -11.04 4.39
C GLN A 93 -1.84 -11.30 3.09
N ASP A 94 -2.52 -11.53 1.97
CA ASP A 94 -1.87 -11.76 0.68
C ASP A 94 -1.21 -10.50 0.11
N GLU A 95 -1.82 -9.32 0.34
CA GLU A 95 -1.25 -8.03 -0.09
C GLU A 95 0.02 -7.71 0.69
N TYR A 96 -0.01 -7.94 2.00
CA TYR A 96 1.16 -7.73 2.85
C TYR A 96 2.29 -8.72 2.55
N ALA A 97 1.96 -9.99 2.31
CA ALA A 97 2.94 -11.00 1.91
C ALA A 97 3.69 -10.61 0.63
N ARG A 98 2.96 -10.03 -0.35
CA ARG A 98 3.57 -9.47 -1.57
C ARG A 98 4.44 -8.24 -1.27
N LEU A 99 4.01 -7.37 -0.36
CA LEU A 99 4.76 -6.16 0.02
C LEU A 99 6.12 -6.49 0.63
N VAL A 100 6.16 -7.48 1.53
CA VAL A 100 7.40 -7.90 2.21
C VAL A 100 8.10 -9.06 1.51
N ASP A 101 7.64 -9.44 0.32
CA ASP A 101 8.22 -10.48 -0.53
C ASP A 101 8.42 -11.82 0.21
N VAL A 102 7.36 -12.32 0.85
CA VAL A 102 7.32 -13.65 1.48
C VAL A 102 6.10 -14.42 1.00
N SER A 103 6.13 -15.75 1.15
CA SER A 103 4.94 -16.55 0.83
C SER A 103 3.79 -16.22 1.79
N ARG A 104 2.55 -16.27 1.29
CA ARG A 104 1.36 -16.10 2.14
C ARG A 104 1.32 -17.12 3.28
N LYS A 105 1.79 -18.35 3.03
CA LYS A 105 1.87 -19.41 4.05
C LYS A 105 2.85 -19.01 5.16
N THR A 106 4.04 -18.54 4.80
CA THR A 106 5.05 -18.05 5.75
C THR A 106 4.48 -16.93 6.62
N LEU A 107 3.84 -15.93 6.02
CA LEU A 107 3.23 -14.84 6.77
C LEU A 107 2.13 -15.35 7.70
N SER A 108 1.27 -16.25 7.22
CA SER A 108 0.21 -16.83 8.03
C SER A 108 0.75 -17.63 9.21
N ASP A 109 1.77 -18.43 8.98
CA ASP A 109 2.35 -19.24 10.03
C ASP A 109 3.04 -18.33 11.08
N VAL A 110 3.76 -17.27 10.67
CA VAL A 110 4.28 -16.24 11.60
C VAL A 110 3.16 -15.58 12.40
N GLU A 111 2.08 -15.12 11.77
CA GLU A 111 0.96 -14.44 12.43
C GLU A 111 0.18 -15.32 13.42
N ASN A 112 0.28 -16.64 13.28
CA ASN A 112 -0.37 -17.60 14.18
C ASN A 112 0.64 -18.26 15.15
N ASP A 113 1.85 -17.70 15.28
CA ASP A 113 2.93 -18.22 16.12
C ASP A 113 3.27 -19.70 15.82
N LYS A 114 3.15 -20.09 14.54
CA LYS A 114 3.42 -21.44 14.06
C LYS A 114 4.77 -21.51 13.35
N GLY A 115 5.69 -22.28 13.92
CA GLY A 115 7.00 -22.55 13.32
C GLY A 115 8.10 -21.64 13.84
N ASN A 116 9.34 -22.06 13.61
CA ASN A 116 10.53 -21.33 14.02
C ASN A 116 11.15 -20.64 12.80
N TYR A 117 10.90 -19.35 12.64
CA TYR A 117 11.42 -18.56 11.52
C TYR A 117 12.76 -17.92 11.87
N SER A 118 13.63 -17.80 10.86
CA SER A 118 14.89 -17.10 11.03
C SER A 118 14.67 -15.62 11.36
N ALA A 119 15.59 -15.03 12.13
CA ALA A 119 15.61 -13.60 12.40
C ALA A 119 15.57 -12.76 11.11
N GLU A 120 16.18 -13.25 10.03
CA GLU A 120 16.14 -12.61 8.71
C GLU A 120 14.72 -12.48 8.15
N ILE A 121 13.93 -13.56 8.19
CA ILE A 121 12.53 -13.55 7.73
C ILE A 121 11.71 -12.58 8.59
N ILE A 122 11.90 -12.62 9.91
CA ILE A 122 11.21 -11.72 10.81
C ILE A 122 11.58 -10.26 10.50
N ASN A 123 12.86 -9.95 10.36
CA ASN A 123 13.35 -8.60 10.04
C ASN A 123 12.74 -8.11 8.72
N LYS A 124 12.70 -8.97 7.69
CA LYS A 124 12.06 -8.65 6.40
C LYS A 124 10.58 -8.26 6.58
N ILE A 125 9.86 -9.05 7.37
CA ILE A 125 8.44 -8.87 7.62
C ILE A 125 8.14 -7.63 8.48
N TYR A 126 9.03 -7.24 9.39
CA TYR A 126 8.85 -6.10 10.29
C TYR A 126 9.43 -4.78 9.76
N LYS A 127 10.27 -4.84 8.73
CA LYS A 127 10.90 -3.68 8.07
C LYS A 127 9.94 -2.55 7.69
N PRO A 128 8.72 -2.78 7.16
CA PRO A 128 7.78 -1.69 6.83
C PRO A 128 7.33 -0.84 8.02
N PHE A 129 7.50 -1.35 9.25
CA PHE A 129 7.16 -0.65 10.48
C PHE A 129 8.39 -0.04 11.17
N GLY A 130 9.59 -0.17 10.59
CA GLY A 130 10.84 0.27 11.20
C GLY A 130 11.25 -0.58 12.40
N LEU A 131 10.86 -1.87 12.41
CA LEU A 131 11.13 -2.80 13.49
C LEU A 131 12.07 -3.92 13.02
N GLU A 132 12.92 -4.38 13.92
CA GLU A 132 13.83 -5.51 13.73
C GLU A 132 13.92 -6.36 15.01
N THR A 133 14.36 -7.60 14.85
CA THR A 133 14.63 -8.52 15.96
C THR A 133 15.95 -8.18 16.62
N GLY A 134 15.96 -8.19 17.95
CA GLY A 134 17.13 -7.88 18.76
C GLY A 134 17.03 -8.47 20.16
N LEU A 135 18.05 -8.22 20.97
CA LEU A 135 18.07 -8.64 22.37
C LEU A 135 17.24 -7.67 23.21
N VAL A 136 16.40 -8.23 24.08
CA VAL A 136 15.64 -7.49 25.09
C VAL A 136 15.88 -8.09 26.47
N PRO A 137 15.82 -7.28 27.54
CA PRO A 137 15.94 -7.80 28.89
C PRO A 137 14.85 -8.83 29.21
N ILE A 138 15.20 -9.92 29.90
CA ILE A 138 14.19 -10.90 30.36
C ILE A 138 13.33 -10.30 31.48
N SER A 139 13.89 -9.37 32.26
CA SER A 139 13.20 -8.70 33.36
C SER A 139 12.19 -7.68 32.84
N LYS A 140 10.90 -8.01 32.96
CA LYS A 140 9.79 -7.10 32.62
C LYS A 140 9.85 -5.80 33.40
N THR A 141 10.25 -5.84 34.68
CA THR A 141 10.40 -4.64 35.52
C THR A 141 11.48 -3.70 34.98
N LEU A 142 12.59 -4.27 34.46
CA LEU A 142 13.64 -3.48 33.83
C LEU A 142 13.13 -2.86 32.53
N ILE A 143 12.40 -3.60 31.70
CA ILE A 143 11.74 -3.08 30.50
C ILE A 143 10.80 -1.91 30.84
N SER A 144 9.90 -2.09 31.82
CA SER A 144 8.98 -1.03 32.24
C SER A 144 9.70 0.23 32.76
N SER A 145 10.88 0.09 33.37
CA SER A 145 11.67 1.25 33.82
C SER A 145 12.29 2.07 32.69
N LEU A 146 12.49 1.47 31.50
CA LEU A 146 13.08 2.13 30.34
C LEU A 146 12.09 2.97 29.54
N PHE A 147 10.78 2.72 29.69
CA PHE A 147 9.71 3.45 29.01
C PHE A 147 9.15 4.63 29.82
N LYS A 148 9.87 5.08 30.86
CA LYS A 148 9.50 6.23 31.70
C LYS A 148 9.83 7.56 31.06
#